data_AF-A0AA86GMI9-F1
#
_entry.id   AF-A0AA86GMI9-F1
#
_cell.length_a   1.000
_cell.length_b   1.000
_cell.length_c   1.000
_cell.angle_alpha   90.00
_cell.angle_beta   90.00
_cell.angle_gamma   90.00
#
_symmetry.space_group_name_H-M   'P 1'
#
loop_
_entity.id
_entity.type
_entity.pdbx_description
1 polymer ?
#
loop_
_entity_poly.entity_id
_entity_poly.type
_entity_poly.pdbx_seq_one_letter_code
_entity_poly.pdbx_strand_id
1 'polypeptide(L)'
;MTRFLLLMTSALSIAAATLALQSCGAESVEAAPSVRPANSLVVLPDGSTMAAATGSLSRRVSEWLANREGGSADFQFTGFHETQPTLTSKGLGRAADLATILRAAPAATIELAGDEAQATTLARLLEDRGIANERMRVIPAAGLGAVTMTIHRGTTAPLMTARR
;
A
#
# COMPACT_ATOMS: atom_id res chain seq x y z
N MET A 1 -17.44 50.48 56.35
CA MET A 1 -17.72 49.12 55.85
C MET A 1 -17.87 49.13 54.32
N THR A 2 -16.79 49.56 53.65
CA THR A 2 -16.70 49.76 52.19
C THR A 2 -15.33 49.29 51.67
N ARG A 3 -14.54 48.63 52.53
CA ARG A 3 -13.15 48.20 52.28
C ARG A 3 -12.97 46.71 52.05
N PHE A 4 -13.99 45.87 52.33
CA PHE A 4 -13.93 44.42 52.15
C PHE A 4 -14.54 43.92 50.83
N LEU A 5 -15.30 44.76 50.12
CA LEU A 5 -15.90 44.41 48.82
C LEU A 5 -14.98 44.69 47.62
N LEU A 6 -13.85 45.35 47.83
CA LEU A 6 -12.85 45.65 46.79
C LEU A 6 -11.76 44.57 46.66
N LEU A 7 -11.71 43.59 47.58
CA LEU A 7 -10.66 42.56 47.63
C LEU A 7 -11.07 41.23 46.98
N MET A 8 -12.32 41.07 46.55
CA MET A 8 -12.83 39.84 45.91
C MET A 8 -13.16 39.99 44.41
N THR A 9 -12.78 41.11 43.79
CA THR A 9 -12.94 41.35 42.35
C THR A 9 -11.63 41.51 41.60
N SER A 10 -10.47 41.46 42.28
CA SER A 10 -9.14 41.61 41.67
C SER A 10 -8.41 40.29 41.35
N ALA A 11 -9.09 39.14 41.42
CA ALA A 11 -8.50 37.84 41.09
C ALA A 11 -9.03 37.21 39.79
N LEU A 12 -9.81 37.94 38.98
CA LEU A 12 -10.46 37.39 37.78
C LEU A 12 -10.13 38.14 36.47
N SER A 13 -9.02 38.87 36.41
CA SER A 13 -8.65 39.68 35.24
C SER A 13 -7.20 39.52 34.76
N ILE A 14 -6.44 38.56 35.28
CA ILE A 14 -5.03 38.29 34.87
C ILE A 14 -4.91 37.05 33.95
N ALA A 15 -6.02 36.39 33.59
CA ALA A 15 -5.99 35.17 32.78
C ALA A 15 -6.22 35.37 31.26
N ALA A 16 -6.15 36.60 30.74
CA ALA A 16 -6.46 36.90 29.33
C ALA A 16 -5.30 37.52 28.52
N ALA A 17 -4.07 37.57 29.06
CA ALA A 17 -2.95 38.26 28.40
C ALA A 17 -1.70 37.39 28.11
N THR A 18 -1.74 36.07 28.30
CA THR A 18 -0.60 35.18 28.00
C THR A 18 -0.72 34.37 26.71
N LEU A 19 -1.82 34.51 25.96
CA LEU A 19 -2.03 33.81 24.69
C LEU A 19 -1.52 34.56 23.45
N ALA A 20 -0.88 35.73 23.61
CA ALA A 20 -0.48 36.59 22.49
C ALA A 20 1.04 36.62 22.19
N LEU A 21 1.87 35.83 22.88
CA LEU A 21 3.35 35.86 22.71
C LEU A 21 4.00 34.52 22.32
N GLN A 22 3.22 33.51 21.91
CA GLN A 22 3.75 32.33 21.22
C GLN A 22 3.60 32.40 19.69
N SER A 23 3.26 33.58 19.16
CA SER A 23 3.36 33.88 17.74
C SER A 23 4.63 34.69 17.49
N CYS A 24 5.37 34.35 16.43
CA CYS A 24 6.69 34.87 16.04
C CYS A 24 7.90 34.18 16.69
N GLY A 25 7.96 32.87 16.53
CA GLY A 25 9.21 32.11 16.53
C GLY A 25 9.19 31.04 15.43
N ALA A 26 8.76 31.40 14.23
CA ALA A 26 8.93 30.56 13.05
C ALA A 26 9.79 31.35 12.08
N GLU A 27 11.09 31.09 12.10
CA GLU A 27 11.90 31.29 10.90
C GLU A 27 11.12 30.69 9.74
N SER A 28 10.89 31.50 8.71
CA SER A 28 10.35 31.04 7.44
C SER A 28 11.40 30.13 6.83
N VAL A 29 11.42 28.86 7.26
CA VAL A 29 12.01 27.79 6.48
C VAL A 29 11.26 27.85 5.16
N GLU A 30 11.96 28.29 4.11
CA GLU A 30 11.49 28.18 2.76
C GLU A 30 11.05 26.73 2.58
N ALA A 31 9.72 26.54 2.58
CA ALA A 31 9.15 25.23 2.36
C ALA A 31 9.68 24.81 1.00
N ALA A 32 10.53 23.77 0.99
CA ALA A 32 10.95 23.12 -0.23
C ALA A 32 9.71 23.01 -1.12
N PRO A 33 9.79 23.44 -2.39
CA PRO A 33 8.62 23.60 -3.23
C PRO A 33 7.79 22.34 -3.09
N SER A 34 6.54 22.49 -2.63
CA SER A 34 5.63 21.36 -2.49
C SER A 34 5.52 20.74 -3.88
N VAL A 35 6.26 19.66 -4.11
CA VAL A 35 6.11 18.84 -5.30
C VAL A 35 4.65 18.43 -5.23
N ARG A 36 3.81 19.04 -6.07
CA ARG A 36 2.41 18.62 -6.23
C ARG A 36 2.44 17.10 -6.29
N PRO A 37 1.66 16.37 -5.47
CA PRO A 37 1.69 14.92 -5.55
C PRO A 37 1.25 14.57 -6.96
N ALA A 38 2.19 14.10 -7.79
CA ALA A 38 1.86 13.51 -9.07
C ALA A 38 1.05 12.27 -8.74
N ASN A 39 -0.29 12.40 -8.70
CA ASN A 39 -1.32 11.43 -8.27
C ASN A 39 -0.74 10.04 -7.95
N SER A 40 -0.07 9.92 -6.81
CA SER A 40 0.61 8.69 -6.42
C SER A 40 -0.35 7.70 -5.78
N LEU A 41 -1.65 7.96 -5.85
CA LEU A 41 -2.70 7.10 -5.31
C LEU A 41 -3.30 6.25 -6.43
N VAL A 42 -3.54 4.98 -6.11
CA VAL A 42 -4.32 4.05 -6.94
C VAL A 42 -5.52 3.55 -6.15
N VAL A 43 -6.62 3.29 -6.84
CA VAL A 43 -7.81 2.64 -6.28
C VAL A 43 -7.69 1.14 -6.48
N LEU A 44 -7.90 0.37 -5.42
CA LEU A 44 -7.86 -1.08 -5.43
C LEU A 44 -9.24 -1.66 -5.75
N PRO A 45 -9.34 -2.96 -6.11
CA PRO A 45 -10.63 -3.53 -6.54
C PRO A 45 -11.73 -3.57 -5.46
N ASP A 46 -11.36 -3.48 -4.18
CA ASP A 46 -12.28 -3.34 -3.05
C ASP A 46 -12.72 -1.89 -2.76
N GLY A 47 -12.24 -0.93 -3.56
CA GLY A 47 -12.51 0.50 -3.39
C GLY A 47 -11.57 1.22 -2.41
N SER A 48 -10.66 0.51 -1.74
CA SER A 48 -9.62 1.13 -0.91
C SER A 48 -8.57 1.83 -1.78
N THR A 49 -7.68 2.62 -1.16
CA THR A 49 -6.62 3.34 -1.88
C THR A 49 -5.25 3.04 -1.30
N MET A 50 -4.24 3.08 -2.16
CA MET A 50 -2.84 2.81 -1.81
C MET A 50 -1.93 3.79 -2.55
N ALA A 51 -0.83 4.19 -1.89
CA ALA A 51 0.23 4.93 -2.57
C ALA A 51 1.08 3.99 -3.44
N ALA A 52 1.21 4.27 -4.73
CA ALA A 52 2.06 3.55 -5.66
C ALA A 52 2.76 4.53 -6.61
N ALA A 53 4.09 4.46 -6.65
CA ALA A 53 4.89 5.29 -7.54
C ALA A 53 4.55 5.03 -9.02
N THR A 54 4.60 6.08 -9.84
CA THR A 54 4.43 5.97 -11.29
C THR A 54 5.42 4.96 -11.87
N GLY A 55 4.93 4.05 -12.72
CA GLY A 55 5.75 2.99 -13.32
C GLY A 55 6.16 1.86 -12.36
N SER A 56 5.71 1.88 -11.10
CA SER A 56 5.93 0.76 -10.18
C SER A 56 5.12 -0.47 -10.58
N LEU A 57 5.60 -1.65 -10.18
CA LEU A 57 4.86 -2.91 -10.32
C LEU A 57 3.49 -2.81 -9.64
N SER A 58 3.46 -2.29 -8.40
CA SER A 58 2.26 -2.12 -7.59
C SER A 58 1.20 -1.32 -8.31
N ARG A 59 1.59 -0.20 -8.95
CA ARG A 59 0.68 0.64 -9.73
C ARG A 59 0.11 -0.11 -10.93
N ARG A 60 0.98 -0.75 -11.74
CA ARG A 60 0.54 -1.48 -12.94
C ARG A 60 -0.44 -2.61 -12.62
N VAL A 61 -0.17 -3.39 -11.58
CA VAL A 61 -1.05 -4.49 -11.16
C VAL A 61 -2.39 -3.94 -10.66
N SER A 62 -2.36 -2.88 -9.84
CA SER A 62 -3.58 -2.25 -9.30
C SER A 62 -4.47 -1.69 -10.41
N GLU A 63 -3.90 -0.92 -11.33
CA GLU A 63 -4.62 -0.32 -12.46
C GLU A 63 -5.20 -1.40 -13.38
N TRP A 64 -4.44 -2.46 -13.68
CA TRP A 64 -4.95 -3.56 -14.49
C TRP A 64 -6.11 -4.32 -13.82
N LEU A 65 -6.03 -4.55 -12.51
CA LEU A 65 -7.13 -5.17 -11.77
C LEU A 65 -8.36 -4.26 -11.71
N ALA A 66 -8.17 -2.94 -11.61
CA ALA A 66 -9.25 -1.95 -11.56
C ALA A 66 -9.95 -1.77 -12.92
N ASN A 67 -9.22 -1.83 -14.04
CA ASN A 67 -9.78 -1.56 -15.37
C ASN A 67 -10.73 -2.65 -15.91
N ARG A 68 -10.82 -3.82 -15.25
CA ARG A 68 -11.73 -4.94 -15.60
C ARG A 68 -11.65 -5.47 -17.04
N GLU A 69 -10.64 -5.11 -17.82
CA GLU A 69 -10.39 -5.60 -19.18
C GLU A 69 -9.43 -6.80 -19.20
N GLY A 70 -9.71 -7.81 -20.04
CA GLY A 70 -8.89 -9.04 -20.18
C GLY A 70 -9.08 -10.07 -19.05
N GLY A 71 -8.71 -11.34 -19.28
CA GLY A 71 -8.84 -12.41 -18.28
C GLY A 71 -7.60 -12.60 -17.39
N SER A 72 -6.42 -12.31 -17.95
CA SER A 72 -5.12 -12.43 -17.29
C SER A 72 -4.12 -11.40 -17.83
N ALA A 73 -3.06 -11.14 -17.06
CA ALA A 73 -1.93 -10.32 -17.48
C ALA A 73 -0.63 -10.76 -16.81
N ASP A 74 0.48 -10.53 -17.51
CA ASP A 74 1.83 -10.87 -17.06
C ASP A 74 2.56 -9.66 -16.49
N PHE A 75 3.30 -9.88 -15.40
CA PHE A 75 4.09 -8.88 -14.72
C PHE A 75 5.42 -9.45 -14.26
N GLN A 76 6.49 -8.67 -14.40
CA GLN A 76 7.78 -9.07 -13.82
C GLN A 76 7.89 -8.62 -12.36
N PHE A 77 8.07 -9.59 -11.46
CA PHE A 77 8.56 -9.34 -10.11
C PHE A 77 10.10 -9.35 -10.10
N THR A 78 10.69 -8.28 -9.59
CA THR A 78 12.13 -8.15 -9.36
C THR A 78 12.38 -7.65 -7.94
N GLY A 79 13.55 -7.98 -7.40
CA GLY A 79 13.92 -7.60 -6.03
C GLY A 79 14.60 -8.71 -5.25
N PHE A 80 14.99 -9.81 -5.91
CA PHE A 80 15.88 -10.81 -5.36
C PHE A 80 17.33 -10.34 -5.37
N HIS A 81 18.16 -10.91 -4.50
CA HIS A 81 19.60 -10.90 -4.68
C HIS A 81 19.95 -11.70 -5.95
N GLU A 82 20.96 -11.25 -6.71
CA GLU A 82 21.28 -11.79 -8.04
C GLU A 82 21.58 -13.29 -8.04
N THR A 83 22.21 -13.78 -6.96
CA THR A 83 22.72 -15.15 -6.85
C THR A 83 22.00 -15.98 -5.79
N GLN A 84 21.00 -15.43 -5.10
CA GLN A 84 20.35 -16.08 -3.98
C GLN A 84 18.83 -15.98 -4.10
N PRO A 85 18.09 -16.99 -3.61
CA PRO A 85 16.63 -16.95 -3.57
C PRO A 85 16.11 -16.10 -2.41
N THR A 86 16.78 -14.99 -2.09
CA THR A 86 16.45 -14.10 -0.98
C THR A 86 16.04 -12.74 -1.51
N LEU A 87 15.02 -12.14 -0.91
CA LEU A 87 14.55 -10.80 -1.28
C LEU A 87 15.43 -9.72 -0.63
N THR A 88 15.79 -8.72 -1.43
CA THR A 88 16.33 -7.46 -0.93
C THR A 88 15.28 -6.70 -0.10
N SER A 89 15.69 -5.70 0.67
CA SER A 89 14.74 -4.81 1.39
C SER A 89 13.68 -4.20 0.44
N LYS A 90 14.09 -3.80 -0.76
CA LYS A 90 13.18 -3.30 -1.80
C LYS A 90 12.24 -4.38 -2.32
N GLY A 91 12.73 -5.61 -2.48
CA GLY A 91 11.92 -6.78 -2.84
C GLY A 91 10.86 -7.09 -1.79
N LEU A 92 11.21 -7.02 -0.50
CA LEU A 92 10.27 -7.20 0.61
C LEU A 92 9.15 -6.15 0.58
N GLY A 93 9.49 -4.87 0.38
CA GLY A 93 8.50 -3.80 0.23
C GLY A 93 7.56 -4.03 -0.95
N ARG A 94 8.10 -4.37 -2.12
CA ARG A 94 7.31 -4.67 -3.32
C ARG A 94 6.37 -5.87 -3.13
N ALA A 95 6.83 -6.91 -2.46
CA ALA A 95 5.98 -8.07 -2.20
C ALA A 95 4.90 -7.76 -1.15
N ALA A 96 5.16 -6.86 -0.20
CA ALA A 96 4.15 -6.36 0.73
C ALA A 96 3.06 -5.54 0.02
N ASP A 97 3.44 -4.66 -0.91
CA ASP A 97 2.48 -3.93 -1.75
C ASP A 97 1.66 -4.91 -2.60
N LEU A 98 2.32 -5.89 -3.23
CA LEU A 98 1.66 -6.90 -4.04
C LEU A 98 0.61 -7.69 -3.23
N ALA A 99 0.97 -8.13 -2.01
CA ALA A 99 0.02 -8.81 -1.14
C ALA A 99 -1.17 -7.90 -0.78
N THR A 100 -0.94 -6.61 -0.56
CA THR A 100 -2.01 -5.64 -0.28
C THR A 100 -2.99 -5.54 -1.46
N ILE A 101 -2.47 -5.46 -2.68
CA ILE A 101 -3.30 -5.45 -3.90
C ILE A 101 -4.08 -6.75 -4.06
N LEU A 102 -3.43 -7.90 -3.88
CA LEU A 102 -4.05 -9.21 -4.07
C LEU A 102 -5.10 -9.55 -3.00
N ARG A 103 -5.01 -8.97 -1.79
CA ARG A 103 -6.07 -9.05 -0.77
C ARG A 103 -7.31 -8.27 -1.18
N ALA A 104 -7.15 -7.12 -1.82
CA ALA A 104 -8.27 -6.36 -2.39
C ALA A 104 -8.91 -7.04 -3.61
N ALA A 105 -8.29 -8.09 -4.17
CA ALA A 105 -8.77 -8.86 -5.31
C ALA A 105 -8.90 -10.36 -4.97
N PRO A 106 -9.83 -10.77 -4.08
CA PRO A 106 -9.87 -12.14 -3.54
C PRO A 106 -10.13 -13.23 -4.59
N ALA A 107 -10.78 -12.89 -5.70
CA ALA A 107 -11.02 -13.83 -6.80
C ALA A 107 -9.77 -14.08 -7.67
N ALA A 108 -8.74 -13.23 -7.56
CA ALA A 108 -7.58 -13.34 -8.41
C ALA A 108 -6.67 -14.50 -8.00
N THR A 109 -6.18 -15.25 -8.98
CA THR A 109 -5.15 -16.28 -8.80
C THR A 109 -3.86 -15.85 -9.49
N ILE A 110 -2.73 -16.39 -9.06
CA ILE A 110 -1.40 -16.01 -9.53
C ILE A 110 -0.54 -17.23 -9.83
N GLU A 111 0.10 -17.22 -10.98
CA GLU A 111 1.14 -18.16 -11.36
C GLU A 111 2.50 -17.47 -11.25
N LEU A 112 3.45 -18.13 -10.60
CA LEU A 112 4.79 -17.63 -10.32
C LEU A 112 5.81 -18.47 -11.09
N ALA A 113 6.21 -17.99 -12.26
CA ALA A 113 7.16 -18.64 -13.13
C ALA A 113 8.58 -18.07 -12.97
N GLY A 114 9.56 -18.91 -12.63
CA GLY A 114 10.96 -18.51 -12.47
C GLY A 114 11.78 -19.59 -11.80
N ASP A 115 13.00 -19.25 -11.37
CA ASP A 115 13.80 -20.13 -10.51
C ASP A 115 12.96 -20.65 -9.34
N GLU A 116 12.99 -21.96 -9.11
CA GLU A 116 12.08 -22.63 -8.18
C GLU A 116 12.23 -22.08 -6.75
N ALA A 117 13.46 -21.83 -6.32
CA ALA A 117 13.72 -21.32 -4.99
C ALA A 117 13.25 -19.86 -4.83
N GLN A 118 13.45 -19.01 -5.86
CA GLN A 118 12.94 -17.64 -5.89
C GLN A 118 11.41 -17.57 -5.91
N ALA A 119 10.78 -18.33 -6.80
CA ALA A 119 9.32 -18.38 -6.92
C ALA A 119 8.67 -18.91 -5.64
N THR A 120 9.24 -19.97 -5.04
CA THR A 120 8.77 -20.51 -3.75
C THR A 120 8.95 -19.51 -2.61
N THR A 121 10.06 -18.76 -2.59
CA THR A 121 10.29 -17.73 -1.57
C THR A 121 9.28 -16.59 -1.67
N LEU A 122 8.97 -16.15 -2.88
CA LEU A 122 7.92 -15.15 -3.11
C LEU A 122 6.54 -15.69 -2.70
N ALA A 123 6.21 -16.92 -3.07
CA ALA A 123 4.93 -17.55 -2.71
C ALA A 123 4.73 -17.61 -1.19
N ARG A 124 5.74 -18.11 -0.45
CA ARG A 124 5.69 -18.16 1.02
C ARG A 124 5.49 -16.78 1.64
N LEU A 125 6.16 -15.77 1.11
CA LEU A 125 6.05 -14.43 1.66
C LEU A 125 4.68 -13.77 1.39
N LEU A 126 4.03 -14.12 0.27
CA LEU A 126 2.65 -13.74 -0.01
C LEU A 126 1.68 -14.51 0.91
N GLU A 127 1.95 -15.78 1.17
CA GLU A 127 1.19 -16.62 2.10
C GLU A 127 1.22 -16.06 3.52
N ASP A 128 2.41 -15.73 4.04
CA ASP A 128 2.61 -15.09 5.34
C ASP A 128 1.87 -13.75 5.47
N ARG A 129 1.51 -13.13 4.33
CA ARG A 129 0.74 -11.87 4.24
C ARG A 129 -0.74 -12.08 3.96
N GLY A 130 -1.23 -13.31 4.07
CA GLY A 130 -2.65 -13.64 3.99
C GLY A 130 -3.16 -13.89 2.57
N ILE A 131 -2.28 -14.21 1.61
CA ILE A 131 -2.71 -14.74 0.31
C ILE A 131 -2.80 -16.27 0.43
N ALA A 132 -4.00 -16.81 0.27
CA ALA A 132 -4.22 -18.24 0.43
C ALA A 132 -3.39 -19.05 -0.59
N ASN A 133 -2.79 -20.16 -0.13
CA ASN A 133 -1.85 -20.96 -0.92
C ASN A 133 -2.49 -21.49 -2.22
N GLU A 134 -3.77 -21.87 -2.17
CA GLU A 134 -4.56 -22.36 -3.32
C GLU A 134 -4.75 -21.32 -4.43
N ARG A 135 -4.53 -20.03 -4.13
CA ARG A 135 -4.57 -18.95 -5.12
C ARG A 135 -3.24 -18.81 -5.87
N MET A 136 -2.20 -19.53 -5.46
CA MET A 136 -0.85 -19.40 -5.99
C MET A 136 -0.37 -20.72 -6.59
N ARG A 137 0.25 -20.66 -7.76
CA ARG A 137 0.90 -21.81 -8.39
C ARG A 137 2.34 -21.47 -8.74
N VAL A 138 3.29 -22.22 -8.19
CA VAL A 138 4.71 -22.10 -8.57
C VAL A 138 4.96 -22.95 -9.81
N ILE A 139 5.60 -22.35 -10.82
CA ILE A 139 5.95 -23.00 -12.10
C ILE A 139 7.47 -22.86 -12.27
N PRO A 140 8.26 -23.94 -12.07
CA PRO A 140 9.69 -23.88 -12.29
C PRO A 140 10.01 -23.46 -13.73
N ALA A 141 10.84 -22.43 -13.89
CA ALA A 141 11.30 -21.93 -15.18
C ALA A 141 12.77 -21.47 -15.08
N ALA A 142 13.46 -21.42 -16.21
CA ALA A 142 14.84 -20.95 -16.24
C ALA A 142 14.91 -19.42 -16.03
N GLY A 143 15.90 -18.96 -15.25
CA GLY A 143 16.19 -17.55 -15.03
C GLY A 143 16.29 -17.19 -13.55
N LEU A 144 17.32 -16.40 -13.21
CA LEU A 144 17.54 -15.88 -11.85
C LEU A 144 17.31 -14.37 -11.79
N GLY A 145 16.89 -13.90 -10.62
CA GLY A 145 16.77 -12.48 -10.29
C GLY A 145 15.38 -11.88 -10.58
N ALA A 146 14.52 -12.64 -11.25
CA ALA A 146 13.17 -12.21 -11.55
C ALA A 146 12.19 -13.40 -11.60
N VAL A 147 10.95 -13.15 -11.18
CA VAL A 147 9.84 -14.10 -11.28
C VAL A 147 8.77 -13.46 -12.15
N THR A 148 8.35 -14.15 -13.19
CA THR A 148 7.21 -13.74 -14.02
C THR A 148 5.94 -14.15 -13.29
N MET A 149 5.04 -13.18 -13.14
CA MET A 149 3.76 -13.35 -12.47
C MET A 149 2.65 -13.25 -13.49
N THR A 150 1.92 -14.34 -13.72
CA THR A 150 0.67 -14.29 -14.48
C THR A 150 -0.47 -14.19 -13.50
N ILE A 151 -1.18 -13.06 -13.50
CA ILE A 151 -2.33 -12.83 -12.62
C ILE A 151 -3.59 -13.07 -13.43
N HIS A 152 -4.44 -13.98 -12.97
CA HIS A 152 -5.77 -14.21 -13.50
C HIS A 152 -6.77 -13.49 -12.61
N ARG A 153 -7.66 -12.67 -13.17
CA ARG A 153 -8.61 -11.87 -12.37
C ARG A 153 -9.60 -12.75 -11.59
N GLY A 154 -9.84 -13.97 -12.07
CA GLY A 154 -10.92 -14.83 -11.63
C GLY A 154 -12.28 -14.27 -12.05
N THR A 155 -13.31 -15.12 -11.99
CA THR A 155 -14.69 -14.68 -12.22
C THR A 155 -15.28 -14.23 -10.89
N THR A 156 -15.49 -12.93 -10.73
CA THR A 156 -16.40 -12.39 -9.71
C THR A 156 -17.84 -12.50 -10.22
N ALA A 157 -18.28 -13.70 -10.61
CA ALA A 157 -19.71 -13.90 -10.75
C ALA A 157 -20.31 -13.66 -9.36
N PRO A 158 -21.23 -12.70 -9.18
CA PRO A 158 -21.94 -12.62 -7.91
C PRO A 158 -22.55 -14.00 -7.70
N LEU A 159 -22.37 -14.59 -6.52
CA LEU A 159 -23.22 -15.67 -6.05
C LEU A 159 -24.63 -15.08 -6.01
N MET A 160 -25.31 -15.13 -7.15
CA MET A 160 -26.76 -15.02 -7.24
C MET A 160 -27.24 -16.18 -6.39
N THR A 161 -27.53 -15.88 -5.12
CA THR A 161 -28.31 -16.75 -4.25
C THR A 161 -29.48 -17.22 -5.08
N ALA A 162 -29.50 -18.51 -5.41
CA ALA A 162 -30.62 -19.15 -6.06
C ALA A 162 -31.87 -18.82 -5.26
N ARG A 163 -32.71 -17.93 -5.79
CA ARG A 163 -34.04 -17.71 -5.25
C ARG A 163 -34.91 -18.84 -5.78
N ARG A 164 -35.27 -19.71 -4.84
CA ARG A 164 -36.41 -20.64 -4.76
C ARG A 164 -37.05 -21.10 -6.06
#